data_AF-A0A519QS45-F1
#
_entry.id   AF-A0A519QS45-F1
#
_cell.length_a   1.000
_cell.length_b   1.000
_cell.length_c   1.000
_cell.angle_alpha   90.00
_cell.angle_beta   90.00
_cell.angle_gamma   90.00
#
_symmetry.space_group_name_H-M   'P 1'
#
loop_
_entity.id
_entity.type
_entity.pdbx_description
1 polymer ?
#
loop_
_entity_poly.entity_id
_entity_poly.type
_entity_poly.pdbx_seq_one_letter_code
_entity_poly.pdbx_strand_id
1 'polypeptide(L)'
;MTQTVLLRLARKGRSLLRRLRHDRRGNVMMILGFAMIPMTFGVGFGVDYTRAMKLKTRMDAAADAAALAAVNVTAMQKDDATAKEAARKMFNAQVAGLNGLLYTSGANNPEIVITSDGGVNSGRTV
;
A
#
# COMPACT_ATOMS: atom_id res chain seq x y z
N MET A 1 31.05 -1.76 9.90
CA MET A 1 31.16 -2.89 8.93
C MET A 1 30.25 -2.73 7.70
N THR A 2 29.16 -1.97 7.79
CA THR A 2 28.16 -1.75 6.71
C THR A 2 28.61 -0.81 5.58
N GLN A 3 29.41 0.23 5.86
CA GLN A 3 29.83 1.19 4.82
C GLN A 3 30.79 0.60 3.77
N THR A 4 31.60 -0.39 4.15
CA THR A 4 32.57 -1.02 3.24
C THR A 4 31.92 -1.92 2.19
N VAL A 5 30.77 -2.53 2.53
CA VAL A 5 29.99 -3.39 1.61
C VAL A 5 29.29 -2.55 0.55
N LEU A 6 28.73 -1.42 0.95
CA LEU A 6 28.03 -0.48 0.07
C LEU A 6 28.96 0.13 -0.99
N LEU A 7 30.17 0.53 -0.58
CA LEU A 7 31.21 1.02 -1.50
C LEU A 7 31.73 -0.07 -2.44
N ARG A 8 31.80 -1.33 -1.98
CA ARG A 8 32.20 -2.47 -2.81
C ARG A 8 31.15 -2.81 -3.86
N LEU A 9 29.86 -2.81 -3.50
CA LEU A 9 28.74 -2.98 -4.42
C LEU A 9 28.70 -1.87 -5.48
N ALA A 10 28.80 -0.61 -5.04
CA ALA A 10 28.82 0.55 -5.94
C ALA A 10 30.01 0.50 -6.92
N ARG A 11 31.21 0.14 -6.44
CA ARG A 11 32.39 -0.04 -7.32
C ARG A 11 32.22 -1.20 -8.29
N LYS A 12 31.65 -2.33 -7.85
CA LYS A 12 31.39 -3.48 -8.72
C LYS A 12 30.39 -3.11 -9.83
N GLY A 13 29.28 -2.46 -9.48
CA GLY A 13 28.30 -1.96 -10.44
C GLY A 13 28.92 -1.00 -11.45
N ARG A 14 29.74 -0.04 -10.99
CA ARG A 14 30.41 0.93 -11.87
C ARG A 14 31.45 0.28 -12.80
N SER A 15 32.12 -0.78 -12.35
CA SER A 15 33.04 -1.58 -13.18
C SER A 15 32.29 -2.38 -14.25
N LEU A 16 31.18 -3.02 -13.89
CA LEU A 16 30.32 -3.74 -14.83
C LEU A 16 29.74 -2.81 -15.89
N LEU A 17 29.24 -1.64 -15.48
CA LEU A 17 28.73 -0.62 -16.41
C LEU A 17 29.81 -0.11 -17.36
N ARG A 18 31.06 0.07 -16.90
CA ARG A 18 32.19 0.41 -17.79
C ARG A 18 32.53 -0.68 -18.78
N ARG A 19 32.50 -1.96 -18.35
CA ARG A 19 32.72 -3.11 -19.24
C ARG A 19 31.64 -3.23 -20.30
N LEU A 20 30.37 -3.08 -19.92
CA LEU A 20 29.22 -3.09 -20.83
C LEU A 20 29.28 -1.94 -21.85
N ARG A 21 29.67 -0.73 -21.41
CA ARG A 21 29.83 0.43 -22.29
C ARG A 21 31.01 0.29 -23.27
N HIS A 22 32.00 -0.54 -22.93
CA HIS A 22 33.18 -0.77 -23.78
C HIS A 22 32.99 -1.95 -24.75
N ASP A 23 31.88 -2.68 -24.65
CA ASP A 23 31.57 -3.78 -25.55
C ASP A 23 31.11 -3.24 -26.91
N ARG A 24 32.03 -3.25 -27.88
CA ARG A 24 31.81 -2.70 -29.23
C ARG A 24 30.85 -3.52 -30.08
N ARG A 25 30.48 -4.75 -29.66
CA ARG A 25 29.62 -5.63 -30.45
C ARG A 25 28.13 -5.29 -30.33
N GLY A 26 27.72 -4.37 -29.45
CA GLY A 26 26.36 -3.81 -29.38
C GLY A 26 25.25 -4.78 -28.93
N ASN A 27 25.46 -6.09 -29.08
CA ASN A 27 24.49 -7.15 -28.80
C ASN A 27 24.05 -7.16 -27.33
N VAL A 28 24.99 -6.94 -26.40
CA VAL A 28 24.69 -6.93 -24.97
C VAL A 28 23.83 -5.73 -24.58
N MET A 29 24.08 -4.55 -25.17
CA MET A 29 23.27 -3.35 -24.90
C MET A 29 21.87 -3.44 -25.52
N MET A 30 21.74 -4.07 -26.69
CA MET A 30 20.43 -4.39 -27.30
C MET A 30 19.61 -5.31 -26.39
N ILE A 31 20.17 -6.45 -25.96
CA ILE A 31 19.47 -7.42 -25.09
C ILE A 31 19.11 -6.77 -23.75
N LEU A 32 20.03 -6.00 -23.15
CA LEU A 32 19.77 -5.26 -21.91
C LEU A 32 18.64 -4.24 -22.11
N GLY A 33 18.64 -3.48 -23.20
CA GLY A 33 17.59 -2.50 -23.51
C GLY A 33 16.22 -3.15 -23.64
N PHE A 34 16.12 -4.29 -24.34
CA PHE A 34 14.87 -5.03 -24.45
C PHE A 34 14.46 -5.66 -23.11
N ALA A 35 15.39 -6.16 -22.31
CA ALA A 35 15.12 -6.73 -20.99
C ALA A 35 14.67 -5.68 -19.96
N MET A 36 15.05 -4.42 -20.12
CA MET A 36 14.63 -3.33 -19.23
C MET A 36 13.11 -3.09 -19.29
N ILE A 37 12.45 -3.33 -20.43
CA ILE A 37 11.00 -3.13 -20.60
C ILE A 37 10.18 -4.04 -19.67
N PRO A 38 10.32 -5.39 -19.69
CA PRO A 38 9.58 -6.24 -18.78
C PRO A 38 10.05 -6.09 -17.32
N MET A 39 11.31 -5.72 -17.07
CA MET A 39 11.80 -5.47 -15.71
C MET A 39 11.13 -4.26 -15.06
N THR A 40 11.03 -3.13 -15.76
CA THR A 40 10.36 -1.93 -15.23
C THR A 40 8.88 -2.19 -15.00
N PHE A 41 8.24 -2.93 -15.91
CA PHE A 41 6.85 -3.35 -15.76
C PHE A 41 6.65 -4.24 -14.52
N GLY A 42 7.50 -5.26 -14.32
CA GLY A 42 7.45 -6.11 -13.14
C GLY A 42 7.64 -5.34 -11.82
N VAL A 43 8.55 -4.36 -11.81
CA VAL A 43 8.74 -3.49 -10.64
C VAL A 43 7.52 -2.60 -10.40
N GLY A 44 6.95 -2.00 -11.45
CA GLY A 44 5.74 -1.18 -11.35
C GLY A 44 4.56 -1.96 -10.77
N PHE A 45 4.30 -3.15 -11.31
CA PHE A 45 3.28 -4.06 -10.79
C PHE A 45 3.51 -4.43 -9.32
N GLY A 46 4.75 -4.71 -8.93
CA GLY A 46 5.09 -4.99 -7.54
C GLY A 46 4.79 -3.81 -6.61
N VAL A 47 5.12 -2.58 -7.02
CA VAL A 47 4.83 -1.38 -6.24
C VAL A 47 3.32 -1.20 -6.06
N ASP A 48 2.55 -1.30 -7.14
CA ASP A 48 1.10 -1.12 -7.07
C ASP A 48 0.43 -2.22 -6.25
N TYR A 49 0.87 -3.47 -6.39
CA TYR A 49 0.41 -4.58 -5.56
C TYR A 49 0.72 -4.36 -4.08
N THR A 50 1.93 -3.89 -3.75
CA THR A 50 2.27 -3.62 -2.33
C THR A 50 1.45 -2.47 -1.76
N ARG A 51 1.07 -1.47 -2.55
CA ARG A 51 0.17 -0.40 -2.11
C ARG A 51 -1.22 -0.96 -1.80
N ALA A 52 -1.79 -1.76 -2.71
CA ALA A 52 -3.09 -2.40 -2.50
C ALA A 52 -3.09 -3.34 -1.28
N MET A 53 -2.04 -4.15 -1.12
CA MET A 53 -1.93 -5.06 0.02
C MET A 53 -1.80 -4.31 1.35
N LYS A 54 -1.03 -3.21 1.39
CA LYS A 54 -0.92 -2.36 2.59
C LYS A 54 -2.27 -1.78 2.99
N LEU A 55 -3.11 -1.40 2.03
CA LEU A 55 -4.46 -0.92 2.32
C LEU A 55 -5.30 -2.01 2.97
N LYS A 56 -5.31 -3.22 2.39
CA LYS A 56 -6.01 -4.38 2.97
C LYS A 56 -5.58 -4.66 4.41
N THR A 57 -4.27 -4.77 4.67
CA THR A 57 -3.74 -5.02 6.01
C THR A 57 -4.18 -3.97 7.04
N ARG A 58 -4.26 -2.70 6.61
CA ARG A 58 -4.70 -1.62 7.50
C ARG A 58 -6.22 -1.65 7.76
N MET A 59 -7.03 -2.06 6.79
CA MET A 59 -8.47 -2.28 6.99
C MET A 59 -8.72 -3.44 7.95
N ASP A 60 -8.01 -4.56 7.79
CA ASP A 60 -8.11 -5.71 8.70
C ASP A 60 -7.73 -5.32 10.14
N ALA A 61 -6.68 -4.51 10.32
CA ALA A 61 -6.31 -3.97 11.63
C ALA A 61 -7.37 -3.02 12.22
N ALA A 62 -8.04 -2.22 11.39
CA ALA A 62 -9.15 -1.37 11.84
C ALA A 62 -10.36 -2.19 12.28
N ALA A 63 -10.67 -3.28 11.58
CA ALA A 63 -11.75 -4.19 11.94
C ALA A 63 -11.46 -4.90 13.29
N ASP A 64 -10.23 -5.35 13.51
CA ASP A 64 -9.83 -5.95 14.79
C ASP A 64 -9.93 -4.95 15.97
N ALA A 65 -9.46 -3.71 15.76
CA ALA A 65 -9.60 -2.64 16.74
C ALA A 65 -11.08 -2.32 17.04
N ALA A 66 -11.94 -2.35 16.03
CA ALA A 66 -13.38 -2.16 16.19
C ALA A 66 -14.03 -3.31 16.95
N ALA A 67 -13.63 -4.56 16.69
CA ALA A 67 -14.12 -5.73 17.41
C ALA A 67 -13.73 -5.67 18.89
N LEU A 68 -12.48 -5.32 19.21
CA LEU A 68 -12.03 -5.09 20.59
C LEU A 68 -12.82 -3.97 21.27
N ALA A 69 -13.17 -2.91 20.54
CA ALA A 69 -13.98 -1.82 21.06
C ALA A 69 -15.44 -2.22 21.34
N ALA A 70 -16.01 -3.13 20.55
CA ALA A 70 -17.34 -3.71 20.80
C ALA A 70 -17.35 -4.64 22.02
N VAL A 71 -16.26 -5.38 22.27
CA VAL A 71 -16.19 -6.42 23.31
C VAL A 71 -15.54 -5.91 24.61
N ASN A 72 -15.24 -4.62 24.73
CA ASN A 72 -14.65 -4.11 25.97
C ASN A 72 -15.63 -4.16 27.15
N VAL A 73 -15.10 -4.23 28.38
CA VAL A 73 -15.88 -4.44 29.62
C VAL A 73 -16.99 -3.39 29.79
N THR A 74 -16.75 -2.15 29.36
CA THR A 74 -17.72 -1.06 29.44
C THR A 74 -18.86 -1.19 28.42
N ALA A 75 -18.59 -1.75 27.24
CA ALA A 75 -19.57 -2.03 26.20
C ALA A 75 -20.39 -3.28 26.52
N MET A 76 -19.78 -4.33 27.06
CA MET A 76 -20.46 -5.57 27.47
C MET A 76 -21.41 -5.39 28.66
N GLN A 77 -21.21 -4.35 29.48
CA GLN A 77 -22.12 -4.00 30.58
C GLN A 77 -23.31 -3.13 30.14
N LYS A 78 -23.36 -2.75 28.86
CA LYS A 78 -24.41 -1.89 28.28
C LYS A 78 -25.17 -2.62 27.18
N ASP A 79 -26.21 -1.96 26.68
CA ASP A 79 -27.05 -2.46 25.60
C ASP A 79 -26.30 -2.56 24.26
N ASP A 80 -26.72 -3.47 23.39
CA ASP A 80 -26.08 -3.81 22.10
C ASP A 80 -25.86 -2.59 21.20
N ALA A 81 -26.73 -1.58 21.30
CA ALA A 81 -26.61 -0.32 20.57
C ALA A 81 -25.32 0.44 20.93
N THR A 82 -24.91 0.44 22.20
CA THR A 82 -23.73 1.16 22.68
C THR A 82 -22.44 0.47 22.24
N ALA A 83 -22.43 -0.87 22.23
CA ALA A 83 -21.30 -1.66 21.74
C ALA A 83 -21.07 -1.43 20.24
N LYS A 84 -22.15 -1.39 19.45
CA LYS A 84 -22.09 -1.07 18.01
C LYS A 84 -21.57 0.34 17.74
N GLU A 85 -21.99 1.32 18.52
CA GLU A 85 -21.52 2.71 18.37
C GLU A 85 -20.02 2.85 18.69
N ALA A 86 -19.56 2.20 19.77
CA ALA A 86 -18.14 2.19 20.16
C ALA A 86 -17.24 1.57 19.06
N ALA A 87 -17.65 0.43 18.51
CA ALA A 87 -16.95 -0.21 17.39
C ALA A 87 -16.87 0.70 16.16
N ARG A 88 -17.98 1.36 15.79
CA ARG A 88 -18.02 2.29 14.66
C ARG A 88 -17.09 3.46 14.87
N LYS A 89 -17.11 4.09 16.05
CA LYS A 89 -16.22 5.21 16.38
C LYS A 89 -14.74 4.82 16.26
N MET A 90 -14.37 3.63 16.75
CA MET A 90 -13.00 3.13 16.69
C MET A 90 -12.56 2.76 15.28
N PHE A 91 -13.44 2.11 14.50
CA PHE A 91 -13.19 1.84 13.08
C PHE A 91 -12.96 3.13 12.29
N ASN A 92 -13.84 4.12 12.47
CA ASN A 92 -13.78 5.39 11.77
C ASN A 92 -12.51 6.19 12.12
N ALA A 93 -12.09 6.16 13.40
CA ALA A 93 -10.84 6.77 13.83
C ALA A 93 -9.61 6.13 13.18
N GLN A 94 -9.62 4.80 13.00
CA GLN A 94 -8.50 4.08 12.39
C GLN A 94 -8.46 4.27 10.86
N VAL A 95 -9.62 4.35 10.21
CA VAL A 95 -9.73 4.55 8.75
C VAL A 95 -9.44 6.00 8.34
N ALA A 96 -9.76 7.00 9.18
CA ALA A 96 -9.46 8.40 8.90
C ALA A 96 -7.96 8.72 8.75
N GLY A 97 -7.07 7.87 9.29
CA GLY A 97 -5.62 8.00 9.14
C GLY A 97 -5.03 7.38 7.86
N LEU A 98 -5.87 6.76 7.02
CA LEU A 98 -5.44 6.04 5.81
C LEU A 98 -5.44 6.97 4.60
N ASN A 99 -4.23 7.33 4.13
CA ASN A 99 -4.06 8.03 2.85
C ASN A 99 -4.51 7.14 1.67
N GLY A 100 -5.39 7.65 0.82
CA GLY A 100 -5.95 6.94 -0.35
C GLY A 100 -7.40 6.45 -0.20
N LEU A 101 -8.08 6.83 0.87
CA LEU A 101 -9.51 6.55 1.09
C LEU A 101 -10.27 7.87 1.28
N LEU A 102 -11.31 8.12 0.46
CA LEU A 102 -12.27 9.19 0.72
C LEU A 102 -13.30 8.63 1.71
N TYR A 103 -13.17 9.01 2.98
CA TYR A 103 -14.05 8.56 4.06
C TYR A 103 -15.16 9.60 4.28
N THR A 104 -16.41 9.26 3.94
CA THR A 104 -17.59 10.07 4.29
C THR A 104 -18.31 9.42 5.46
N SER A 105 -18.25 10.09 6.62
CA SER A 105 -18.85 9.59 7.87
C SER A 105 -20.36 9.79 7.87
N GLY A 106 -21.10 8.92 7.18
CA GLY A 106 -22.56 8.84 7.27
C GLY A 106 -23.02 8.19 8.59
N ALA A 107 -23.91 8.86 9.33
CA ALA A 107 -24.31 8.52 10.70
C ALA A 107 -24.89 7.08 10.87
N ASN A 108 -25.30 6.38 9.82
CA ASN A 108 -25.96 5.07 9.93
C ASN A 108 -25.28 3.91 9.20
N ASN A 109 -24.28 4.16 8.35
CA ASN A 109 -23.51 3.13 7.66
C ASN A 109 -22.16 3.74 7.18
N PRO A 110 -20.97 3.16 7.51
CA PRO A 110 -19.72 3.66 6.94
C PRO A 110 -19.67 3.27 5.45
N GLU A 111 -20.02 4.21 4.58
CA GLU A 111 -19.83 4.07 3.13
C GLU A 111 -18.34 4.31 2.82
N ILE A 112 -17.62 3.22 2.53
CA ILE A 112 -16.20 3.29 2.19
C ILE A 112 -16.08 3.40 0.66
N VAL A 113 -15.88 4.61 0.15
CA VAL A 113 -15.67 4.86 -1.27
C VAL A 113 -14.17 4.75 -1.58
N ILE A 114 -13.78 3.69 -2.29
CA ILE A 114 -12.41 3.54 -2.79
C ILE A 114 -12.27 4.43 -4.03
N THR A 115 -11.69 5.63 -3.86
CA THR A 115 -11.30 6.47 -5.00
C THR A 115 -9.89 6.08 -5.43
N SER A 116 -9.77 5.45 -6.60
CA SER A 116 -8.48 5.32 -7.27
C SER A 116 -8.09 6.68 -7.84
N ASP A 117 -6.88 7.18 -7.55
CA ASP A 117 -6.34 8.42 -8.12
C ASP A 117 -6.14 8.39 -9.66
N GLY A 118 -6.58 7.33 -10.33
CA GLY A 118 -6.78 7.31 -11.78
C GLY A 118 -8.08 8.01 -12.12
N GLY A 119 -7.99 9.25 -12.61
CA GLY A 119 -9.10 10.15 -12.90
C GLY A 119 -10.20 9.58 -13.83
N VAL A 120 -11.10 8.79 -13.26
CA VAL A 120 -12.44 8.55 -13.80
C VAL A 120 -13.40 8.81 -12.66
N ASN A 121 -13.98 10.02 -12.66
CA ASN A 121 -15.12 10.39 -11.83
C ASN A 121 -16.19 9.30 -11.91
N SER A 122 -16.22 8.43 -10.92
CA SER A 122 -17.30 7.47 -10.73
C SER A 122 -18.08 7.91 -9.52
N GLY A 123 -18.92 8.94 -9.75
CA GLY A 123 -20.00 9.33 -8.85
C GLY A 123 -21.05 8.21 -8.75
N ARG A 124 -20.64 7.05 -8.25
CA ARG A 124 -21.52 5.93 -7.96
C ARG A 124 -21.37 5.57 -6.49
N THR A 125 -22.18 6.24 -5.69
CA THR A 125 -22.58 5.82 -4.35
C THR A 125 -23.55 4.65 -4.50
N VAL A 126 -23.24 3.51 -3.89
CA VAL A 126 -24.21 2.47 -3.56
C VAL A 126 -24.14 2.20 -2.08
#